data_AF-A0A816Z7I8-F1
#
_entry.id   AF-A0A816Z7I8-F1
#
_cell.length_a   1.000
_cell.length_b   1.000
_cell.length_c   1.000
_cell.angle_alpha   90.00
_cell.angle_beta   90.00
_cell.angle_gamma   90.00
#
_symmetry.space_group_name_H-M   'P 1'
#
loop_
_entity.id
_entity.type
_entity.pdbx_description
1 polymer ?
#
loop_
_entity_poly.entity_id
_entity_poly.type
_entity_poly.pdbx_seq_one_letter_code
_entity_poly.pdbx_strand_id
1 'polypeptide(L)'
;MRTCSIPGFHTLIPKPSASVSPRPKFRNRSSSQPFSSTALQVLSQTSLPLVAVPPRSSLAVSSHLSPSDIPQKSEEWFALRKDKLTTSTFSTALGFWKKNRRSELWHEKVYDSESPRVVEDSAKFAMNWGVQMESAAIERYKRIMGCEVGSMGFALHSQEQFHWLGASPDGVLDVGILEVKCPYNKGKTETVLPWSKVPFYYMPQMQGQMEIMDREWVDLYCWTLNGSSVFRVMRDRSYWRIIYEVLREFWWENVIPARGALLLGKDDGEVKKYEPTSTHKLTGLAIAKSISLAAESKLVCREIADHVEFF
;
A
#
# COMPACT_ATOMS: atom_id res chain seq x y z
N MET A 1 55.07 3.75 15.14
CA MET A 1 56.19 2.88 14.72
C MET A 1 55.72 1.43 14.72
N ARG A 2 55.99 0.71 13.62
CA ARG A 2 55.76 -0.74 13.34
C ARG A 2 54.29 -1.13 13.13
N THR A 3 53.68 -1.23 11.94
CA THR A 3 53.94 -1.96 10.66
C THR A 3 53.86 -3.48 10.74
N CYS A 4 52.87 -4.07 10.05
CA CYS A 4 52.91 -5.26 9.19
C CYS A 4 51.46 -5.73 8.90
N SER A 5 51.05 -6.34 7.79
CA SER A 5 51.36 -6.32 6.35
C SER A 5 50.31 -7.26 5.71
N ILE A 6 49.82 -6.91 4.52
CA ILE A 6 48.86 -7.67 3.69
C ILE A 6 49.62 -8.71 2.83
N PRO A 7 48.98 -9.82 2.42
CA PRO A 7 48.73 -10.07 0.98
C PRO A 7 47.26 -10.56 0.78
N GLY A 8 46.49 -10.23 -0.27
CA GLY A 8 46.82 -10.02 -1.68
C GLY A 8 46.50 -11.30 -2.46
N PHE A 9 45.31 -11.42 -3.07
CA PHE A 9 45.06 -12.43 -4.10
C PHE A 9 44.17 -11.92 -5.25
N HIS A 10 44.56 -12.37 -6.43
CA HIS A 10 44.39 -11.77 -7.75
C HIS A 10 43.08 -12.15 -8.46
N THR A 11 42.60 -11.19 -9.25
CA THR A 11 41.72 -11.33 -10.43
C THR A 11 42.44 -12.04 -11.57
N LEU A 12 41.79 -13.03 -12.21
CA LEU A 12 42.08 -13.43 -13.59
C LEU A 12 40.81 -13.87 -14.34
N ILE A 13 40.52 -13.16 -15.43
CA ILE A 13 39.65 -13.54 -16.57
C ILE A 13 40.60 -14.08 -17.66
N PRO A 14 40.19 -15.09 -18.45
CA PRO A 14 40.25 -14.92 -19.92
C PRO A 14 38.99 -15.38 -20.68
N LYS A 15 38.73 -14.67 -21.79
CA LYS A 15 37.73 -14.91 -22.86
C LYS A 15 38.24 -15.95 -23.91
N PRO A 16 37.72 -16.01 -25.16
CA PRO A 16 36.69 -16.93 -25.64
C PRO A 16 37.22 -17.86 -26.78
N SER A 17 36.44 -18.86 -27.19
CA SER A 17 36.68 -19.60 -28.44
C SER A 17 35.47 -19.56 -29.36
N ALA A 18 35.76 -19.23 -30.62
CA ALA A 18 34.83 -19.16 -31.74
C ALA A 18 34.86 -20.49 -32.53
N SER A 19 33.76 -20.83 -33.18
CA SER A 19 33.76 -21.65 -34.39
C SER A 19 32.56 -21.32 -35.28
N VAL A 20 32.77 -21.56 -36.57
CA VAL A 20 32.21 -20.93 -37.76
C VAL A 20 31.27 -21.92 -38.50
N SER A 21 30.07 -21.44 -38.90
CA SER A 21 29.27 -21.68 -40.14
C SER A 21 29.00 -23.13 -40.67
N PRO A 22 28.13 -23.38 -41.69
CA PRO A 22 27.33 -22.47 -42.54
C PRO A 22 25.83 -22.84 -42.77
N ARG A 23 25.15 -21.91 -43.45
CA ARG A 23 23.76 -21.95 -43.99
C ARG A 23 23.52 -23.06 -45.03
N PRO A 24 22.25 -23.27 -45.41
CA PRO A 24 21.92 -22.97 -46.81
C PRO A 24 20.68 -22.07 -47.01
N LYS A 25 20.68 -21.42 -48.17
CA LYS A 25 19.65 -20.55 -48.74
C LYS A 25 18.50 -21.40 -49.30
N PHE A 26 17.26 -20.93 -49.19
CA PHE A 26 16.28 -21.07 -50.27
C PHE A 26 15.51 -19.77 -50.47
N ARG A 27 15.29 -19.48 -51.75
CA ARG A 27 14.75 -18.27 -52.36
C ARG A 27 13.57 -18.73 -53.21
N ASN A 28 12.41 -18.08 -53.10
CA ASN A 28 11.48 -17.74 -54.19
C ASN A 28 10.29 -17.00 -53.54
N ARG A 29 9.89 -15.76 -53.89
CA ARG A 29 9.63 -15.02 -55.15
C ARG A 29 8.12 -14.97 -55.42
N SER A 30 7.61 -13.74 -55.61
CA SER A 30 6.38 -13.32 -56.34
C SER A 30 5.02 -13.76 -55.77
N SER A 31 3.91 -13.01 -55.84
CA SER A 31 3.61 -11.70 -56.45
C SER A 31 2.15 -11.30 -56.13
N SER A 32 1.86 -10.01 -56.29
CA SER A 32 0.62 -9.43 -56.85
C SER A 32 -0.75 -9.65 -56.19
N GLN A 33 -1.17 -8.64 -55.41
CA GLN A 33 -2.28 -7.69 -55.67
C GLN A 33 -3.75 -8.16 -55.88
N PRO A 34 -4.72 -7.26 -55.63
CA PRO A 34 -6.01 -7.58 -55.02
C PRO A 34 -7.19 -7.55 -56.00
N PHE A 35 -8.34 -8.07 -55.56
CA PHE A 35 -9.63 -7.75 -56.18
C PHE A 35 -10.66 -7.28 -55.15
N SER A 36 -11.22 -6.12 -55.49
CA SER A 36 -12.39 -5.45 -54.95
C SER A 36 -13.67 -6.11 -55.49
N SER A 37 -14.76 -6.13 -54.71
CA SER A 37 -16.13 -6.05 -55.23
C SER A 37 -17.15 -5.79 -54.13
N THR A 38 -17.77 -4.62 -54.23
CA THR A 38 -19.07 -4.17 -53.71
C THR A 38 -20.24 -5.16 -53.88
N ALA A 39 -21.21 -5.15 -52.95
CA ALA A 39 -22.60 -4.68 -53.18
C ALA A 39 -23.66 -5.19 -52.13
N LEU A 40 -24.28 -4.21 -51.46
CA LEU A 40 -25.72 -3.98 -51.13
C LEU A 40 -26.69 -5.08 -50.62
N GLN A 41 -27.23 -4.79 -49.42
CA GLN A 41 -28.64 -4.76 -48.95
C GLN A 41 -29.60 -5.94 -49.19
N VAL A 42 -30.17 -6.49 -48.11
CA VAL A 42 -31.62 -6.80 -47.98
C VAL A 42 -32.06 -6.68 -46.51
N LEU A 43 -33.17 -5.95 -46.28
CA LEU A 43 -33.95 -5.86 -45.04
C LEU A 43 -34.70 -7.18 -44.76
N SER A 44 -34.76 -7.61 -43.50
CA SER A 44 -35.92 -8.38 -43.01
C SER A 44 -36.14 -8.12 -41.53
N GLN A 45 -37.29 -7.52 -41.23
CA GLN A 45 -37.86 -7.39 -39.90
C GLN A 45 -38.53 -8.72 -39.54
N THR A 46 -38.19 -9.28 -38.38
CA THR A 46 -39.07 -10.20 -37.66
C THR A 46 -39.05 -9.87 -36.17
N SER A 47 -40.25 -9.93 -35.62
CA SER A 47 -40.69 -9.35 -34.36
C SER A 47 -40.85 -10.41 -33.25
N LEU A 48 -40.72 -9.93 -32.00
CA LEU A 48 -41.17 -10.48 -30.70
C LEU A 48 -40.19 -11.38 -29.91
N PRO A 49 -40.29 -11.47 -28.56
CA PRO A 49 -41.15 -10.74 -27.62
C PRO A 49 -40.40 -9.99 -26.49
N LEU A 50 -41.10 -9.02 -25.92
CA LEU A 50 -40.74 -8.26 -24.72
C LEU A 50 -40.79 -9.18 -23.49
N VAL A 51 -39.65 -9.63 -22.98
CA VAL A 51 -39.56 -10.28 -21.67
C VAL A 51 -39.53 -9.18 -20.61
N ALA A 52 -40.64 -8.99 -19.91
CA ALA A 52 -40.71 -8.15 -18.73
C ALA A 52 -39.86 -8.76 -17.62
N VAL A 53 -38.64 -8.26 -17.46
CA VAL A 53 -37.82 -8.48 -16.27
C VAL A 53 -38.46 -7.66 -15.14
N PRO A 54 -38.84 -8.26 -14.00
CA PRO A 54 -39.35 -7.48 -12.89
C PRO A 54 -38.23 -6.55 -12.40
N PRO A 55 -38.50 -5.29 -12.04
CA PRO A 55 -37.48 -4.47 -11.42
C PRO A 55 -37.12 -5.16 -10.11
N ARG A 56 -35.89 -5.67 -10.01
CA ARG A 56 -35.30 -6.00 -8.71
C ARG A 56 -35.45 -4.75 -7.87
N SER A 57 -36.21 -4.84 -6.78
CA SER A 57 -36.27 -3.77 -5.80
C SER A 57 -34.86 -3.61 -5.22
N SER A 58 -34.06 -2.72 -5.82
CA SER A 58 -32.94 -2.12 -5.14
C SER A 58 -33.54 -1.24 -4.06
N LEU A 59 -33.77 -1.81 -2.89
CA LEU A 59 -33.77 -1.03 -1.67
C LEU A 59 -32.34 -0.50 -1.52
N ALA A 60 -32.04 0.56 -2.27
CA ALA A 60 -30.93 1.44 -1.96
C ALA A 60 -31.34 2.19 -0.70
N VAL A 61 -31.19 1.52 0.44
CA VAL A 61 -31.01 2.23 1.70
C VAL A 61 -29.61 2.83 1.57
N SER A 62 -29.53 4.00 0.94
CA SER A 62 -28.36 4.85 1.06
C SER A 62 -28.37 5.35 2.50
N SER A 63 -27.77 4.56 3.39
CA SER A 63 -27.36 5.07 4.68
C SER A 63 -26.29 6.10 4.36
N HIS A 64 -26.65 7.39 4.42
CA HIS A 64 -25.73 8.52 4.33
C HIS A 64 -24.82 8.57 5.58
N LEU A 65 -24.14 7.46 5.91
CA LEU A 65 -23.11 7.45 6.92
C LEU A 65 -21.91 8.19 6.35
N SER A 66 -21.39 9.14 7.12
CA SER A 66 -20.09 9.75 6.81
C SER A 66 -19.03 8.64 6.75
N PRO A 67 -17.99 8.75 5.89
CA PRO A 67 -16.85 7.82 5.91
C PRO A 67 -16.25 7.61 7.30
N SER A 68 -16.33 8.62 8.18
CA SER A 68 -15.87 8.56 9.58
C SER A 68 -16.66 7.57 10.43
N ASP A 69 -17.93 7.34 10.12
CA ASP A 69 -18.87 6.60 10.96
C ASP A 69 -19.04 5.15 10.50
N ILE A 70 -18.49 4.82 9.32
CA ILE A 70 -18.51 3.47 8.78
C ILE A 70 -17.59 2.59 9.63
N PRO A 71 -18.10 1.50 10.24
CA PRO A 71 -17.29 0.61 11.06
C PRO A 71 -16.09 0.07 10.28
N GLN A 72 -14.88 0.14 10.84
CA GLN A 72 -13.73 -0.49 10.20
C GLN A 72 -13.96 -2.00 10.03
N LYS A 73 -13.37 -2.57 8.97
CA LYS A 73 -13.49 -4.00 8.61
C LYS A 73 -14.90 -4.40 8.11
N SER A 74 -15.84 -3.46 7.96
CA SER A 74 -17.10 -3.65 7.23
C SER A 74 -16.90 -3.69 5.70
N GLU A 75 -17.89 -4.21 4.97
CA GLU A 75 -17.86 -4.25 3.50
C GLU A 75 -17.81 -2.83 2.91
N GLU A 76 -18.59 -1.90 3.46
CA GLU A 76 -18.62 -0.50 3.06
C GLU A 76 -17.25 0.18 3.28
N TRP A 77 -16.56 -0.16 4.37
CA TRP A 77 -15.22 0.32 4.63
C TRP A 77 -14.20 -0.18 3.59
N PHE A 78 -14.28 -1.45 3.21
CA PHE A 78 -13.43 -2.00 2.14
C PHE A 78 -13.74 -1.34 0.78
N ALA A 79 -15.01 -1.10 0.48
CA ALA A 79 -15.44 -0.44 -0.74
C ALA A 79 -14.89 0.99 -0.83
N LEU A 80 -14.97 1.79 0.24
CA LEU A 80 -14.41 3.14 0.28
C LEU A 80 -12.90 3.20 -0.01
N ARG A 81 -12.16 2.17 0.40
CA ARG A 81 -10.71 2.08 0.28
C ARG A 81 -10.23 1.64 -1.10
N LYS A 82 -11.09 0.99 -1.88
CA LYS A 82 -10.74 0.43 -3.19
C LYS A 82 -10.22 1.51 -4.13
N ASP A 83 -10.91 2.65 -4.17
CA ASP A 83 -10.59 3.78 -5.06
C ASP A 83 -9.71 4.86 -4.43
N LYS A 84 -8.95 4.49 -3.40
CA LYS A 84 -8.05 5.41 -2.69
C LYS A 84 -6.72 4.75 -2.40
N LEU A 85 -5.65 5.54 -2.38
CA LEU A 85 -4.38 5.13 -1.84
C LEU A 85 -4.40 5.32 -0.32
N THR A 86 -4.40 4.22 0.42
CA THR A 86 -4.52 4.27 1.88
C THR A 86 -3.16 4.38 2.55
N THR A 87 -3.05 5.12 3.66
CA THR A 87 -1.78 5.38 4.36
C THR A 87 -0.97 4.12 4.69
N SER A 88 -1.64 3.02 5.05
CA SER A 88 -1.00 1.73 5.30
C SER A 88 -0.26 1.13 4.09
N THR A 89 -0.56 1.59 2.87
CA THR A 89 0.09 1.15 1.63
C THR A 89 1.17 2.11 1.14
N PHE A 90 1.38 3.25 1.82
CA PHE A 90 2.31 4.28 1.35
C PHE A 90 3.73 3.75 1.24
N SER A 91 4.25 2.98 2.21
CA SER A 91 5.60 2.40 2.11
C SER A 91 5.78 1.53 0.86
N THR A 92 4.72 0.81 0.44
CA THR A 92 4.70 0.04 -0.80
C THR A 92 4.69 0.93 -2.03
N ALA A 93 3.81 1.93 -2.08
CA ALA A 93 3.76 2.90 -3.17
C ALA A 93 5.06 3.72 -3.29
N LEU A 94 5.79 3.89 -2.19
CA LEU A 94 7.11 4.53 -2.15
C LEU A 94 8.25 3.63 -2.60
N GLY A 95 8.02 2.33 -2.81
CA GLY A 95 9.06 1.37 -3.22
C GLY A 95 9.99 0.93 -2.09
N PHE A 96 9.53 0.91 -0.83
CA PHE A 96 10.37 0.47 0.31
C PHE A 96 10.67 -1.03 0.29
N TRP A 97 9.83 -1.81 -0.39
CA TRP A 97 9.92 -3.26 -0.41
C TRP A 97 10.57 -3.75 -1.70
N LYS A 98 11.38 -4.80 -1.59
CA LYS A 98 12.04 -5.45 -2.73
C LYS A 98 11.00 -6.12 -3.65
N LYS A 99 11.47 -6.57 -4.82
CA LYS A 99 10.68 -7.24 -5.86
C LYS A 99 9.63 -6.30 -6.46
N ASN A 100 8.49 -6.84 -6.87
CA ASN A 100 7.47 -6.14 -7.65
C ASN A 100 6.33 -5.61 -6.77
N ARG A 101 6.54 -5.39 -5.47
CA ARG A 101 5.47 -4.99 -4.53
C ARG A 101 4.75 -3.70 -4.94
N ARG A 102 5.47 -2.75 -5.55
CA ARG A 102 4.89 -1.51 -6.08
C ARG A 102 3.98 -1.78 -7.28
N SER A 103 4.40 -2.66 -8.19
CA SER A 103 3.60 -3.16 -9.31
C SER A 103 2.40 -3.99 -8.84
N GLU A 104 2.57 -4.84 -7.83
CA GLU A 104 1.48 -5.63 -7.24
C GLU A 104 0.40 -4.72 -6.61
N LEU A 105 0.79 -3.62 -5.96
CA LEU A 105 -0.15 -2.62 -5.45
C LEU A 105 -0.83 -1.86 -6.60
N TRP A 106 -0.08 -1.52 -7.66
CA TRP A 106 -0.66 -0.87 -8.85
C TRP A 106 -1.72 -1.76 -9.48
N HIS A 107 -1.44 -3.05 -9.67
CA HIS A 107 -2.41 -4.01 -10.18
C HIS A 107 -3.64 -4.11 -9.28
N GLU A 108 -3.45 -4.08 -7.95
CA GLU A 108 -4.54 -4.06 -6.96
C GLU A 108 -5.46 -2.84 -7.11
N LYS A 109 -4.88 -1.69 -7.50
CA LYS A 109 -5.62 -0.45 -7.69
C LYS A 109 -6.20 -0.31 -9.08
N VAL A 110 -5.62 -0.94 -10.09
CA VAL A 110 -6.07 -0.82 -11.49
C VAL A 110 -7.17 -1.82 -11.82
N TYR A 111 -7.01 -3.08 -11.40
CA TYR A 111 -7.93 -4.14 -11.77
C TYR A 111 -8.91 -4.42 -10.63
N ASP A 112 -10.18 -4.55 -10.99
CA ASP A 112 -11.21 -5.04 -10.08
C ASP A 112 -11.12 -6.56 -9.97
N SER A 113 -10.18 -7.06 -9.15
CA SER A 113 -10.10 -8.51 -8.93
C SER A 113 -11.10 -8.92 -7.85
N GLU A 114 -12.27 -9.41 -8.24
CA GLU A 114 -13.13 -10.21 -7.35
C GLU A 114 -12.47 -11.54 -6.97
N SER A 115 -11.39 -11.93 -7.66
CA SER A 115 -10.60 -13.10 -7.30
C SER A 115 -9.86 -12.85 -5.97
N PRO A 116 -10.09 -13.67 -4.93
CA PRO A 116 -9.36 -13.55 -3.68
C PRO A 116 -7.87 -13.66 -3.97
N ARG A 117 -7.10 -12.64 -3.56
CA ARG A 117 -5.65 -12.73 -3.62
C ARG A 117 -5.21 -14.02 -2.93
N VAL A 118 -4.34 -14.78 -3.58
CA VAL A 118 -3.62 -15.87 -2.91
C VAL A 118 -2.64 -15.22 -1.93
N VAL A 119 -3.17 -14.86 -0.77
CA VAL A 119 -2.38 -14.38 0.35
C VAL A 119 -1.78 -15.60 1.02
N GLU A 120 -0.45 -15.60 1.18
CA GLU A 120 0.24 -16.64 1.95
C GLU A 120 -0.39 -16.77 3.33
N ASP A 121 -0.56 -18.00 3.82
CA ASP A 121 -1.23 -18.22 5.11
C ASP A 121 -0.53 -17.48 6.25
N SER A 122 0.80 -17.35 6.19
CA SER A 122 1.57 -16.57 7.16
C SER A 122 1.11 -15.10 7.28
N ALA A 123 0.76 -14.47 6.16
CA ALA A 123 0.27 -13.09 6.13
C ALA A 123 -1.19 -13.01 6.64
N LYS A 124 -2.05 -13.98 6.29
CA LYS A 124 -3.41 -14.07 6.85
C LYS A 124 -3.38 -14.23 8.37
N PHE A 125 -2.52 -15.10 8.90
CA PHE A 125 -2.36 -15.27 10.34
C PHE A 125 -1.88 -13.98 11.02
N ALA A 126 -0.91 -13.28 10.43
CA ALA A 126 -0.44 -12.01 10.97
C ALA A 126 -1.55 -10.93 11.00
N MET A 127 -2.36 -10.84 9.95
CA MET A 127 -3.50 -9.93 9.90
C MET A 127 -4.55 -10.28 10.95
N ASN A 128 -4.94 -11.55 11.03
CA ASN A 128 -5.92 -12.03 12.02
C ASN A 128 -5.44 -11.83 13.45
N TRP A 129 -4.14 -12.02 13.73
CA TRP A 129 -3.55 -11.72 15.02
C TRP A 129 -3.71 -10.24 15.39
N GLY A 130 -3.36 -9.34 14.46
CA GLY A 130 -3.55 -7.90 14.66
C GLY A 130 -5.00 -7.55 14.99
N VAL A 131 -5.95 -8.04 14.19
CA VAL A 131 -7.39 -7.81 14.39
C VAL A 131 -7.87 -8.29 15.77
N GLN A 132 -7.42 -9.46 16.22
CA GLN A 132 -7.82 -10.02 17.51
C GLN A 132 -7.25 -9.23 18.70
N MET A 133 -6.01 -8.74 18.59
CA MET A 133 -5.32 -8.12 19.73
C MET A 133 -5.54 -6.60 19.81
N GLU A 134 -5.93 -5.94 18.72
CA GLU A 134 -6.09 -4.48 18.62
C GLU A 134 -6.96 -3.89 19.74
N SER A 135 -8.14 -4.45 20.01
CA SER A 135 -9.04 -3.94 21.05
C SER A 135 -8.42 -4.04 22.45
N ALA A 136 -7.79 -5.18 22.79
CA ALA A 136 -7.12 -5.35 24.07
C ALA A 136 -5.90 -4.43 24.22
N ALA A 137 -5.18 -4.18 23.12
CA ALA A 137 -4.07 -3.25 23.08
C ALA A 137 -4.55 -1.80 23.33
N ILE A 138 -5.62 -1.35 22.66
CA ILE A 138 -6.21 -0.01 22.88
C ILE A 138 -6.62 0.16 24.36
N GLU A 139 -7.29 -0.82 24.96
CA GLU A 139 -7.66 -0.76 26.38
C GLU A 139 -6.45 -0.74 27.32
N ARG A 140 -5.34 -1.41 26.96
CA ARG A 140 -4.09 -1.29 27.72
C ARG A 140 -3.48 0.12 27.56
N TYR A 141 -3.46 0.67 26.35
CA TYR A 141 -2.99 2.03 26.09
C TYR A 141 -3.77 3.06 26.91
N LYS A 142 -5.11 3.01 26.90
CA LYS A 142 -5.98 3.91 27.68
C LYS A 142 -5.61 3.90 29.17
N ARG A 143 -5.41 2.71 29.75
CA ARG A 143 -5.03 2.55 31.16
C ARG A 143 -3.65 3.11 31.48
N ILE A 144 -2.66 2.88 30.60
CA ILE A 144 -1.30 3.38 30.79
C ILE A 144 -1.25 4.89 30.66
N MET A 145 -1.87 5.43 29.61
CA MET A 145 -1.78 6.85 29.27
C MET A 145 -2.81 7.71 29.99
N GLY A 146 -3.78 7.11 30.68
CA GLY A 146 -4.83 7.81 31.41
C GLY A 146 -5.70 8.69 30.50
N CYS A 147 -5.97 8.25 29.27
CA CYS A 147 -6.70 9.01 28.26
C CYS A 147 -7.83 8.20 27.61
N GLU A 148 -8.78 8.91 27.02
CA GLU A 148 -9.80 8.32 26.18
C GLU A 148 -9.34 8.22 24.73
N VAL A 149 -9.83 7.18 24.05
CA VAL A 149 -9.56 6.90 22.63
C VAL A 149 -10.89 6.80 21.91
N GLY A 150 -11.14 7.74 21.01
CA GLY A 150 -12.30 7.71 20.11
C GLY A 150 -12.07 6.78 18.92
N SER A 151 -13.15 6.32 18.29
CA SER A 151 -13.10 5.52 17.06
C SER A 151 -13.33 6.40 15.83
N MET A 152 -12.75 5.98 14.69
CA MET A 152 -13.02 6.57 13.38
C MET A 152 -12.83 5.50 12.31
N GLY A 153 -13.82 5.37 11.42
CA GLY A 153 -13.83 4.42 10.32
C GLY A 153 -12.80 4.74 9.24
N PHE A 154 -13.07 5.81 8.50
CA PHE A 154 -12.26 6.23 7.37
C PHE A 154 -12.17 7.75 7.29
N ALA A 155 -10.95 8.27 7.28
CA ALA A 155 -10.65 9.69 7.16
C ALA A 155 -10.31 10.05 5.71
N LEU A 156 -10.91 11.14 5.25
CA LEU A 156 -10.55 11.84 4.02
C LEU A 156 -9.89 13.16 4.35
N HIS A 157 -9.04 13.61 3.43
CA HIS A 157 -8.41 14.92 3.55
C HIS A 157 -9.47 16.02 3.38
N SER A 158 -9.39 17.11 4.13
CA SER A 158 -10.37 18.20 4.10
C SER A 158 -10.50 18.90 2.74
N GLN A 159 -9.40 18.98 2.00
CA GLN A 159 -9.37 19.48 0.61
C GLN A 159 -9.64 18.35 -0.41
N GLU A 160 -10.62 18.56 -1.27
CA GLU A 160 -11.15 17.57 -2.23
C GLU A 160 -10.10 17.03 -3.21
N GLN A 161 -9.13 17.85 -3.61
CA GLN A 161 -8.04 17.45 -4.51
C GLN A 161 -7.18 16.29 -3.97
N PHE A 162 -7.27 15.99 -2.67
CA PHE A 162 -6.57 14.87 -2.02
C PHE A 162 -7.49 13.71 -1.65
N HIS A 163 -8.75 13.68 -2.11
CA HIS A 163 -9.69 12.59 -1.84
C HIS A 163 -9.27 11.22 -2.45
N TRP A 164 -8.23 11.21 -3.29
CA TRP A 164 -7.57 9.99 -3.73
C TRP A 164 -6.69 9.35 -2.65
N LEU A 165 -6.42 10.06 -1.56
CA LEU A 165 -5.77 9.56 -0.36
C LEU A 165 -6.81 9.24 0.72
N GLY A 166 -6.50 8.32 1.62
CA GLY A 166 -7.32 8.11 2.80
C GLY A 166 -6.61 7.38 3.93
N ALA A 167 -7.12 7.53 5.15
CA ALA A 167 -6.55 6.97 6.36
C ALA A 167 -7.60 6.22 7.18
N SER A 168 -7.16 5.24 7.94
CA SER A 168 -7.95 4.58 8.99
C SER A 168 -7.08 4.54 10.23
N PRO A 169 -7.20 5.50 11.16
CA PRO A 169 -6.47 5.45 12.41
C PRO A 169 -7.02 4.32 13.29
N ASP A 170 -6.18 3.71 14.13
CA ASP A 170 -6.66 2.73 15.11
C ASP A 170 -7.39 3.41 16.29
N GLY A 171 -7.09 4.70 16.52
CA GLY A 171 -7.86 5.54 17.43
C GLY A 171 -7.63 7.03 17.21
N VAL A 172 -8.58 7.83 17.67
CA VAL A 172 -8.51 9.30 17.68
C VAL A 172 -8.33 9.77 19.11
N LEU A 173 -7.29 10.55 19.34
CA LEU A 173 -7.01 11.20 20.61
C LEU A 173 -7.48 12.67 20.51
N ASP A 174 -7.58 13.36 21.64
CA ASP A 174 -8.03 14.76 21.69
C ASP A 174 -7.27 15.65 20.68
N VAL A 175 -5.93 15.60 20.72
CA VAL A 175 -5.06 16.42 19.84
C VAL A 175 -4.11 15.58 18.97
N GLY A 176 -4.35 14.27 18.86
CA GLY A 176 -3.44 13.35 18.17
C GLY A 176 -4.14 12.12 17.60
N ILE A 177 -3.34 11.18 17.13
CA ILE A 177 -3.79 9.93 16.53
C ILE A 177 -3.14 8.77 17.28
N LEU A 178 -3.86 7.67 17.44
CA LEU A 178 -3.32 6.40 17.91
C LEU A 178 -3.15 5.44 16.72
N GLU A 179 -1.96 4.87 16.59
CA GLU A 179 -1.66 3.77 15.67
C GLU A 179 -1.13 2.59 16.49
N VAL A 180 -1.84 1.46 16.46
CA VAL A 180 -1.54 0.26 17.23
C VAL A 180 -0.93 -0.80 16.34
N LYS A 181 0.15 -1.43 16.82
CA LYS A 181 0.77 -2.57 16.18
C LYS A 181 0.93 -3.72 17.16
N CYS A 182 0.45 -4.88 16.76
CA CYS A 182 0.60 -6.15 17.49
C CYS A 182 1.47 -7.10 16.65
N PRO A 183 2.80 -7.11 16.82
CA PRO A 183 3.68 -7.86 15.91
C PRO A 183 3.51 -9.38 16.05
N TYR A 184 3.26 -10.07 14.93
CA TYR A 184 3.07 -11.53 14.90
C TYR A 184 4.38 -12.34 14.86
N ASN A 185 5.47 -11.74 14.38
CA ASN A 185 6.81 -12.35 14.28
C ASN A 185 6.83 -13.80 13.76
N LYS A 186 6.16 -14.06 12.63
CA LYS A 186 6.06 -15.40 12.01
C LYS A 186 5.52 -16.48 12.99
N GLY A 187 4.57 -16.12 13.84
CA GLY A 187 3.95 -17.02 14.81
C GLY A 187 4.69 -17.14 16.14
N LYS A 188 5.80 -16.42 16.33
CA LYS A 188 6.58 -16.42 17.57
C LYS A 188 6.17 -15.26 18.49
N THR A 189 4.86 -15.08 18.70
CA THR A 189 4.28 -13.98 19.48
C THR A 189 4.78 -13.96 20.93
N GLU A 190 4.91 -15.14 21.55
CA GLU A 190 5.39 -15.33 22.92
C GLU A 190 6.81 -14.84 23.18
N THR A 191 7.63 -14.69 22.13
CA THR A 191 9.03 -14.23 22.27
C THR A 191 9.23 -12.78 21.85
N VAL A 192 8.17 -12.09 21.39
CA VAL A 192 8.30 -10.72 20.89
C VAL A 192 8.34 -9.74 22.06
N LEU A 193 9.39 -8.94 22.10
CA LEU A 193 9.50 -7.79 22.99
C LEU A 193 8.97 -6.52 22.31
N PRO A 194 8.40 -5.58 23.08
CA PRO A 194 8.02 -4.28 22.53
C PRO A 194 9.25 -3.57 21.96
N TRP A 195 9.02 -2.84 20.86
CA TRP A 195 10.10 -2.16 20.15
C TRP A 195 10.81 -1.15 21.06
N SER A 196 12.13 -1.03 20.88
CA SER A 196 12.94 0.02 21.51
C SER A 196 13.11 1.25 20.62
N LYS A 197 12.78 1.13 19.34
CA LYS A 197 12.79 2.20 18.34
C LYS A 197 11.64 2.01 17.35
N VAL A 198 11.16 3.10 16.78
CA VAL A 198 10.15 3.05 15.72
C VAL A 198 10.71 2.30 14.50
N PRO A 199 10.00 1.31 13.93
CA PRO A 199 10.37 0.75 12.64
C PRO A 199 10.13 1.77 11.52
N PHE A 200 11.18 2.20 10.84
CA PHE A 200 11.13 3.32 9.89
C PHE A 200 10.08 3.16 8.77
N TYR A 201 9.73 1.93 8.39
CA TYR A 201 8.77 1.66 7.32
C TYR A 201 7.31 1.98 7.69
N TYR A 202 7.01 2.30 8.96
CA TYR A 202 5.72 2.87 9.37
C TYR A 202 5.66 4.39 9.24
N MET A 203 6.81 5.07 9.07
CA MET A 203 6.85 6.53 8.97
C MET A 203 5.96 7.09 7.84
N PRO A 204 5.93 6.51 6.62
CA PRO A 204 5.00 6.94 5.58
C PRO A 204 3.53 6.90 6.02
N GLN A 205 3.13 5.85 6.75
CA GLN A 205 1.75 5.68 7.20
C GLN A 205 1.37 6.77 8.20
N MET A 206 2.17 6.94 9.26
CA MET A 206 1.90 7.92 10.32
C MET A 206 1.89 9.36 9.80
N GLN A 207 2.86 9.70 8.94
CA GLN A 207 2.94 11.03 8.33
C GLN A 207 1.76 11.29 7.39
N GLY A 208 1.30 10.26 6.66
CA GLY A 208 0.08 10.33 5.87
C GLY A 208 -1.18 10.51 6.71
N GLN A 209 -1.30 9.85 7.87
CA GLN A 209 -2.43 10.03 8.78
C GLN A 209 -2.48 11.47 9.33
N MET A 210 -1.33 11.99 9.78
CA MET A 210 -1.19 13.37 10.26
C MET A 210 -1.54 14.41 9.19
N GLU A 211 -1.17 14.18 7.93
CA GLU A 211 -1.57 15.06 6.84
C GLU A 211 -3.08 15.02 6.60
N ILE A 212 -3.64 13.82 6.42
CA ILE A 212 -5.05 13.63 6.04
C ILE A 212 -5.99 14.14 7.13
N MET A 213 -5.66 13.89 8.39
CA MET A 213 -6.50 14.23 9.52
C MET A 213 -6.17 15.61 10.13
N ASP A 214 -5.18 16.31 9.58
CA ASP A 214 -4.63 17.57 10.12
C ASP A 214 -4.35 17.48 11.62
N ARG A 215 -3.40 16.62 11.98
CA ARG A 215 -2.92 16.41 13.35
C ARG A 215 -1.40 16.55 13.39
N GLU A 216 -0.88 17.07 14.50
CA GLU A 216 0.55 17.37 14.61
C GLU A 216 1.38 16.20 15.14
N TRP A 217 0.75 15.15 15.67
CA TRP A 217 1.46 13.96 16.15
C TRP A 217 0.60 12.68 16.13
N VAL A 218 1.28 11.54 16.08
CA VAL A 218 0.74 10.19 16.26
C VAL A 218 1.50 9.52 17.41
N ASP A 219 0.77 8.87 18.31
CA ASP A 219 1.35 7.87 19.20
C ASP A 219 1.33 6.51 18.49
N LEU A 220 2.52 6.00 18.16
CA LEU A 220 2.71 4.63 17.71
C LEU A 220 2.84 3.71 18.92
N TYR A 221 1.85 2.86 19.12
CA TYR A 221 1.81 1.92 20.22
C TYR A 221 2.14 0.50 19.74
N CYS A 222 3.27 -0.03 20.19
CA CYS A 222 3.65 -1.41 19.97
C CYS A 222 3.23 -2.24 21.18
N TRP A 223 2.27 -3.15 20.99
CA TRP A 223 1.80 -4.04 22.02
C TRP A 223 2.22 -5.48 21.74
N THR A 224 2.75 -6.16 22.75
CA THR A 224 3.13 -7.58 22.70
C THR A 224 2.69 -8.30 23.97
N LEU A 225 2.79 -9.63 23.98
CA LEU A 225 2.53 -10.43 25.17
C LEU A 225 3.55 -10.20 26.30
N ASN A 226 4.70 -9.59 25.98
CA ASN A 226 5.80 -9.34 26.92
C ASN A 226 5.93 -7.86 27.31
N GLY A 227 4.89 -7.05 27.07
CA GLY A 227 4.86 -5.63 27.40
C GLY A 227 4.56 -4.76 26.19
N SER A 228 4.80 -3.45 26.34
CA SER A 228 4.41 -2.47 25.33
C SER A 228 5.36 -1.27 25.27
N SER A 229 5.30 -0.51 24.17
CA SER A 229 6.01 0.77 24.05
C SER A 229 5.19 1.77 23.26
N VAL A 230 5.17 3.01 23.73
CA VAL A 230 4.53 4.15 23.06
C VAL A 230 5.62 5.09 22.54
N PHE A 231 5.59 5.38 21.24
CA PHE A 231 6.44 6.39 20.62
C PHE A 231 5.60 7.56 20.13
N ARG A 232 5.98 8.79 20.48
CA ARG A 232 5.39 9.99 19.89
C ARG A 232 6.16 10.40 18.66
N VAL A 233 5.46 10.42 17.53
CA VAL A 233 5.98 10.81 16.22
C VAL A 233 5.35 12.14 15.83
N MET A 234 6.18 13.15 15.61
CA MET A 234 5.73 14.48 15.20
C MET A 234 5.56 14.58 13.68
N ARG A 235 4.64 15.41 13.22
CA ARG A 235 4.44 15.72 11.80
C ARG A 235 5.70 16.38 11.22
N ASP A 236 6.20 15.84 10.11
CA ASP A 236 7.27 16.44 9.33
C ASP A 236 6.75 16.78 7.92
N ARG A 237 6.44 18.06 7.74
CA ARG A 237 5.92 18.62 6.48
C ARG A 237 6.92 18.52 5.33
N SER A 238 8.22 18.53 5.64
CA SER A 238 9.27 18.39 4.64
C SER A 238 9.49 16.94 4.21
N TYR A 239 9.23 15.96 5.09
CA TYR A 239 9.10 14.55 4.72
C TYR A 239 7.84 14.31 3.91
N TRP A 240 6.70 14.86 4.32
CA TRP A 240 5.44 14.80 3.56
C TRP A 240 5.66 15.25 2.12
N ARG A 241 6.32 16.39 1.90
CA ARG A 241 6.63 16.91 0.57
C ARG A 241 7.44 15.94 -0.30
N ILE A 242 8.30 15.10 0.29
CA ILE A 242 9.08 14.09 -0.45
C ILE A 242 8.18 12.91 -0.82
N ILE A 243 7.42 12.38 0.15
CA ILE A 243 6.59 11.20 -0.10
C ILE A 243 5.39 11.53 -0.99
N TYR A 244 4.80 12.72 -0.86
CA TYR A 244 3.70 13.18 -1.68
C TYR A 244 4.03 13.17 -3.18
N GLU A 245 5.23 13.60 -3.58
CA GLU A 245 5.65 13.57 -4.99
C GLU A 245 5.63 12.15 -5.56
N VAL A 246 6.10 11.17 -4.78
CA VAL A 246 6.11 9.76 -5.19
C VAL A 246 4.69 9.16 -5.19
N LEU A 247 3.86 9.52 -4.20
CA LEU A 247 2.48 9.05 -4.11
C LEU A 247 1.63 9.62 -5.25
N ARG A 248 1.87 10.89 -5.62
CA ARG A 248 1.18 11.58 -6.72
C ARG A 248 1.53 10.92 -8.05
N GLU A 249 2.82 10.64 -8.31
CA GLU A 249 3.24 9.90 -9.51
C GLU A 249 2.57 8.53 -9.57
N PHE A 250 2.69 7.74 -8.48
CA PHE A 250 2.06 6.42 -8.39
C PHE A 250 0.56 6.46 -8.72
N TRP A 251 -0.17 7.46 -8.22
CA TRP A 251 -1.61 7.53 -8.45
C TRP A 251 -1.97 8.11 -9.81
N TRP A 252 -1.51 9.32 -10.11
CA TRP A 252 -1.97 10.10 -11.26
C TRP A 252 -1.25 9.76 -12.57
N GLU A 253 -0.03 9.24 -12.51
CA GLU A 253 0.75 8.88 -13.70
C GLU A 253 0.68 7.37 -13.99
N ASN A 254 0.42 6.53 -12.98
CA ASN A 254 0.33 5.08 -13.15
C ASN A 254 -1.09 4.53 -13.00
N VAL A 255 -1.78 4.78 -11.88
CA VAL A 255 -3.08 4.12 -11.60
C VAL A 255 -4.22 4.69 -12.46
N ILE A 256 -4.41 6.01 -12.44
CA ILE A 256 -5.53 6.67 -13.15
C ILE A 256 -5.50 6.45 -14.66
N PRO A 257 -4.39 6.66 -15.38
CA PRO A 257 -4.38 6.42 -16.82
C PRO A 257 -4.53 4.93 -17.19
N ALA A 258 -4.03 4.01 -16.35
CA ALA A 258 -4.26 2.57 -16.54
C ALA A 258 -5.75 2.20 -16.41
N ARG A 259 -6.44 2.74 -15.40
CA ARG A 259 -7.90 2.61 -15.27
C ARG A 259 -8.62 3.20 -16.48
N GLY A 260 -8.19 4.37 -16.96
CA GLY A 260 -8.72 4.98 -18.17
C GLY A 260 -8.57 4.10 -19.41
N ALA A 261 -7.40 3.47 -19.59
CA ALA A 261 -7.14 2.53 -20.68
C ALA A 261 -8.05 1.29 -20.60
N LEU A 262 -8.26 0.73 -19.39
CA LEU A 262 -9.18 -0.39 -19.18
C LEU A 262 -10.63 -0.01 -19.53
N LEU A 263 -11.09 1.16 -19.09
CA LEU A 263 -12.44 1.65 -19.40
C LEU A 263 -12.66 1.85 -20.90
N LEU A 264 -11.61 2.18 -21.65
CA LEU A 264 -11.62 2.28 -23.11
C LEU A 264 -11.49 0.93 -23.82
N GLY A 265 -11.47 -0.19 -23.10
CA GLY A 265 -11.35 -1.53 -23.65
C GLY A 265 -9.99 -1.82 -24.29
N LYS A 266 -8.92 -1.12 -23.87
CA LYS A 266 -7.55 -1.40 -24.33
C LYS A 266 -7.09 -2.77 -23.82
N ASP A 267 -6.23 -3.43 -24.59
CA ASP A 267 -5.64 -4.71 -24.18
C ASP A 267 -4.65 -4.53 -23.02
N ASP A 268 -4.31 -5.64 -22.36
CA ASP A 268 -3.43 -5.68 -21.18
C ASP A 268 -2.02 -5.13 -21.47
N GLY A 269 -1.53 -5.25 -22.71
CA GLY A 269 -0.24 -4.72 -23.11
C GLY A 269 -0.20 -3.19 -23.11
N GLU A 270 -1.28 -2.55 -23.56
CA GLU A 270 -1.45 -1.09 -23.50
C GLU A 270 -1.63 -0.59 -22.06
N VAL A 271 -2.37 -1.33 -21.21
CA VAL A 271 -2.55 -0.97 -19.79
C VAL A 271 -1.23 -1.06 -19.02
N LYS A 272 -0.42 -2.09 -19.28
CA LYS A 272 0.90 -2.29 -18.66
C LYS A 272 1.93 -1.21 -18.97
N LYS A 273 1.72 -0.38 -19.99
CA LYS A 273 2.60 0.78 -20.24
C LYS A 273 2.62 1.78 -19.09
N TYR A 274 1.56 1.79 -18.27
CA TYR A 274 1.45 2.65 -17.10
C TYR A 274 1.94 1.99 -15.81
N GLU A 275 2.40 0.75 -15.85
CA GLU A 275 2.90 0.04 -14.68
C GLU A 275 4.14 0.75 -14.09
N PRO A 276 4.18 1.04 -12.78
CA PRO A 276 5.29 1.75 -12.18
C PRO A 276 6.54 0.87 -12.10
N THR A 277 7.72 1.50 -12.22
CA THR A 277 8.98 0.86 -11.84
C THR A 277 8.98 0.47 -10.37
N SER A 278 9.78 -0.53 -9.99
CA SER A 278 9.85 -1.04 -8.60
C SER A 278 10.22 0.03 -7.57
N THR A 279 10.96 1.07 -7.98
CA THR A 279 11.30 2.24 -7.17
C THR A 279 11.11 3.53 -7.94
N HIS A 280 10.92 4.63 -7.22
CA HIS A 280 10.94 6.00 -7.74
C HIS A 280 12.31 6.64 -7.47
N LYS A 281 12.68 7.69 -8.21
CA LYS A 281 13.94 8.43 -8.01
C LYS A 281 14.13 8.99 -6.59
N LEU A 282 13.03 9.23 -5.86
CA LEU A 282 13.04 9.72 -4.48
C LEU A 282 12.93 8.59 -3.42
N THR A 283 12.80 7.32 -3.81
CA THR A 283 12.65 6.20 -2.87
C THR A 283 13.79 6.15 -1.86
N GLY A 284 15.04 6.30 -2.31
CA GLY A 284 16.22 6.29 -1.42
C GLY A 284 16.18 7.44 -0.39
N LEU A 285 15.78 8.65 -0.83
CA LEU A 285 15.64 9.81 0.06
C LEU A 285 14.51 9.61 1.08
N ALA A 286 13.36 9.08 0.64
CA ALA A 286 12.25 8.78 1.52
C ALA A 286 12.63 7.74 2.59
N ILE A 287 13.38 6.68 2.23
CA ILE A 287 13.89 5.69 3.19
C ILE A 287 14.84 6.35 4.18
N ALA A 288 15.85 7.09 3.69
CA ALA A 288 16.84 7.74 4.54
C ALA A 288 16.18 8.68 5.57
N LYS A 289 15.22 9.49 5.12
CA LYS A 289 14.50 10.40 6.02
C LYS A 289 13.57 9.67 6.99
N SER A 290 12.95 8.57 6.57
CA SER A 290 12.16 7.73 7.47
C SER A 290 13.01 7.16 8.61
N ILE A 291 14.25 6.76 8.31
CA ILE A 291 15.20 6.25 9.30
C ILE A 291 15.59 7.35 10.30
N SER A 292 15.87 8.58 9.83
CA SER A 292 16.18 9.73 10.70
C SER A 292 15.02 10.02 11.66
N LEU A 293 13.81 10.20 11.11
CA LEU A 293 12.62 10.50 11.91
C LEU A 293 12.30 9.39 12.92
N ALA A 294 12.51 8.14 12.55
CA ALA A 294 12.28 7.01 13.44
C ALA A 294 13.30 6.96 14.59
N ALA A 295 14.54 7.41 14.36
CA ALA A 295 15.56 7.54 15.39
C ALA A 295 15.31 8.75 16.33
N GLU A 296 14.69 9.81 15.81
CA GLU A 296 14.35 11.03 16.54
C GLU A 296 13.02 10.95 17.30
N SER A 297 12.18 9.95 17.00
CA SER A 297 10.88 9.75 17.64
C SER A 297 11.03 9.51 19.14
N LYS A 298 10.28 10.28 19.95
CA LYS A 298 10.34 10.21 21.41
C LYS A 298 9.70 8.92 21.91
N LEU A 299 10.44 8.08 22.64
CA LEU A 299 9.84 7.05 23.49
C LEU A 299 9.11 7.77 24.63
N VAL A 300 7.80 7.56 24.76
CA VAL A 300 6.96 8.20 25.79
C VAL A 300 6.90 7.32 27.02
N CYS A 301 6.60 6.04 26.82
CA CYS A 301 6.61 5.06 27.88
C CYS A 301 6.97 3.68 27.36
N ARG A 302 7.46 2.85 28.27
CA ARG A 302 7.71 1.44 28.04
C ARG A 302 7.18 0.64 29.21
N GLU A 303 6.52 -0.46 28.88
CA GLU A 303 6.00 -1.42 29.84
C GLU A 303 6.73 -2.75 29.64
N ILE A 304 7.23 -3.35 30.72
CA ILE A 304 7.76 -4.72 30.75
C ILE A 304 7.31 -5.37 32.06
N ALA A 305 6.73 -6.56 31.98
CA ALA A 305 6.25 -7.31 33.16
C ALA A 305 5.37 -6.45 34.09
N ASP A 306 4.37 -5.76 33.52
CA ASP A 306 3.44 -4.83 34.19
C ASP A 306 4.08 -3.60 34.86
N HIS A 307 5.39 -3.43 34.80
CA HIS A 307 6.07 -2.22 35.22
C HIS A 307 6.11 -1.21 34.08
N VAL A 308 5.57 -0.01 34.31
CA VAL A 308 5.52 1.08 33.33
C VAL A 308 6.54 2.15 33.73
N GLU A 309 7.42 2.50 32.79
CA GLU A 309 8.38 3.59 32.88
C GLU A 309 8.06 4.67 31.83
N PHE A 310 8.05 5.93 32.25
CA PHE A 310 7.83 7.10 31.39
C PHE A 310 9.13 7.87 31.16
N PHE A 311 9.28 8.48 29.97
CA PHE A 311 10.50 9.17 29.52
C PHE A 311 10.24 10.61 29.01
#